data_AF-A0A2D7DJC9-F1
#
_entry.id   AF-A0A2D7DJC9-F1
#
_cell.length_a   1.000
_cell.length_b   1.000
_cell.length_c   1.000
_cell.angle_alpha   90.00
_cell.angle_beta   90.00
_cell.angle_gamma   90.00
#
_symmetry.space_group_name_H-M   'P 1'
#
loop_
_entity.id
_entity.type
_entity.pdbx_description
1 polymer ?
#
loop_
_entity_poly.entity_id
_entity_poly.type
_entity_poly.pdbx_seq_one_letter_code
_entity_poly.pdbx_strand_id
1 'polypeptide(L)' 'MDFAMRTGAPLEVVENLQQLEDEGDAFETIEDIWPDYPSKEDFFFNEDEY' A
#
# COMPACT_ATOMS: atom_id res chain seq x y z
N MET A 1 -11.31 1.71 -5.72
CA MET A 1 -12.01 0.85 -4.72
C MET A 1 -12.46 -0.55 -5.19
N ASP A 2 -13.07 -0.73 -6.37
CA ASP A 2 -13.69 -2.02 -6.79
C ASP A 2 -12.79 -3.25 -6.74
N PHE A 3 -11.50 -3.12 -7.04
CA PHE A 3 -10.56 -4.24 -7.02
C PHE A 3 -10.39 -4.81 -5.61
N ALA A 4 -10.12 -3.96 -4.61
CA ALA A 4 -9.88 -4.37 -3.22
C ALA A 4 -11.11 -5.05 -2.60
N MET A 5 -12.31 -4.55 -2.90
CA MET A 5 -13.55 -5.19 -2.43
C MET A 5 -13.79 -6.55 -3.10
N ARG A 6 -13.51 -6.68 -4.41
CA ARG A 6 -13.71 -7.95 -5.15
C ARG A 6 -12.67 -9.01 -4.80
N THR A 7 -11.46 -8.62 -4.43
CA THR A 7 -10.41 -9.55 -3.99
C THR A 7 -10.54 -9.93 -2.52
N GLY A 8 -11.48 -9.32 -1.79
CA GLY A 8 -11.68 -9.59 -0.37
C GLY A 8 -10.56 -9.05 0.50
N ALA A 9 -10.00 -7.88 0.14
CA ALA A 9 -9.03 -7.20 0.99
C ALA A 9 -9.62 -6.95 2.39
N PRO A 10 -8.79 -7.00 3.45
CA PRO A 10 -9.23 -6.69 4.80
C PRO A 10 -9.93 -5.32 4.87
N LEU A 11 -10.94 -5.21 5.73
CA LEU A 11 -11.75 -3.99 5.86
C LEU A 11 -10.88 -2.75 6.13
N GLU A 12 -9.91 -2.87 7.04
CA GLU A 12 -8.97 -1.81 7.40
C GLU A 12 -8.22 -1.26 6.17
N VAL A 13 -7.85 -2.14 5.22
CA VAL A 13 -7.17 -1.74 3.98
C VAL A 13 -8.12 -0.97 3.07
N VAL A 14 -9.38 -1.40 2.97
CA VAL A 14 -10.40 -0.70 2.18
C VAL A 14 -10.69 0.68 2.75
N GLU A 15 -10.81 0.79 4.08
CA GLU A 15 -11.04 2.06 4.77
C GLU A 15 -9.87 3.03 4.59
N ASN A 16 -8.62 2.55 4.66
CA ASN A 16 -7.44 3.38 4.40
C ASN A 16 -7.43 3.90 2.95
N LEU A 17 -7.68 3.02 1.98
CA LEU A 17 -7.73 3.40 0.57
C LEU A 17 -8.82 4.46 0.31
N GLN A 18 -10.00 4.33 0.93
CA GLN A 18 -11.08 5.30 0.77
C GLN A 18 -10.70 6.68 1.32
N GLN A 19 -10.04 6.72 2.48
CA GLN A 19 -9.54 7.98 3.07
C GLN A 19 -8.52 8.68 2.16
N LEU A 20 -7.62 7.91 1.53
CA LEU A 20 -6.64 8.45 0.59
C LEU A 20 -7.27 9.00 -0.70
N GLU A 21 -8.37 8.41 -1.19
CA GLU A 21 -9.12 8.96 -2.33
C GLU A 21 -9.81 10.29 -1.98
N ASP A 22 -10.27 10.44 -0.73
CA ASP A 22 -10.99 11.64 -0.27
C ASP A 22 -10.08 12.85 0.00
N GLU A 23 -8.80 12.63 0.30
CA GLU A 23 -7.81 13.72 0.49
C GLU A 23 -7.56 14.52 -0.78
N GLY A 24 -7.83 13.95 -1.96
CA GLY A 24 -7.77 14.65 -3.26
C GLY A 24 -6.36 15.05 -3.72
N ASP A 25 -5.34 14.75 -2.92
CA ASP A 25 -3.94 14.98 -3.22
C ASP A 25 -3.33 13.77 -3.96
N ALA A 26 -2.52 14.07 -4.98
CA ALA A 26 -1.75 13.04 -5.65
C ALA A 26 -0.49 12.75 -4.82
N PHE A 27 -0.35 11.51 -4.35
CA PHE A 27 0.87 11.03 -3.72
C PHE A 27 1.88 10.64 -4.81
N GLU A 28 3.13 11.06 -4.66
CA GLU A 28 4.19 10.73 -5.64
C GLU A 28 4.84 9.39 -5.29
N THR A 29 4.99 9.08 -4.00
CA THR A 29 5.59 7.84 -3.53
C THR A 29 4.83 7.22 -2.35
N ILE A 30 5.14 5.96 -2.02
CA ILE A 30 4.49 5.25 -0.91
C ILE A 30 4.90 5.82 0.45
N GLU A 31 6.09 6.41 0.52
CA GLU A 31 6.64 7.06 1.70
C GLU A 31 5.87 8.33 2.08
N ASP A 32 5.14 8.93 1.13
CA ASP A 32 4.28 10.11 1.40
C ASP A 32 3.10 9.76 2.32
N ILE A 33 2.58 8.53 2.20
CA ILE A 33 1.47 8.04 3.03
C ILE A 33 1.97 7.17 4.19
N TRP A 34 3.13 6.54 4.03
CA TRP A 34 3.73 5.65 5.01
C TRP A 34 5.22 5.98 5.16
N PRO A 35 5.59 6.94 6.04
CA PRO A 35 6.96 7.41 6.19
C PRO A 35 7.98 6.33 6.57
N ASP A 36 7.52 5.31 7.31
CA ASP A 36 8.30 4.14 7.72
C ASP A 36 8.06 2.93 6.79
N TYR A 37 7.67 3.16 5.53
CA TYR A 37 7.50 2.06 4.58
C TYR A 37 8.84 1.33 4.41
N PRO A 38 8.87 0.00 4.59
CA PRO A 38 10.10 -0.77 4.48
C PRO A 38 10.72 -0.59 3.09
N SER A 39 12.01 -0.31 3.08
CA SER A 39 12.81 -0.22 1.87
C SER A 39 13.02 -1.62 1.27
N LYS A 40 13.46 -1.69 0.02
CA LYS A 40 13.81 -2.98 -0.61
C LYS A 40 14.86 -3.77 0.17
N GLU A 41 15.71 -3.09 0.93
CA GLU A 41 16.73 -3.69 1.78
C GLU A 41 16.15 -4.31 3.07
N ASP A 42 14.91 -3.95 3.44
CA ASP A 42 14.19 -4.51 4.59
C ASP A 42 13.44 -5.80 4.27
N PHE A 43 13.24 -6.09 2.99
CA PHE A 43 12.66 -7.35 2.55
C PHE A 43 13.75 -8.40 2.37
N PHE A 44 13.74 -9.43 3.22
CA PHE A 44 14.58 -10.62 3.08
C PHE A 44 14.08 -11.54 1.94
N PHE A 45 13.93 -11.01 0.73
CA PHE A 45 13.79 -11.88 -0.44
C PHE A 45 15.16 -12.52 -0.69
N ASN A 46 15.25 -13.86 -0.62
CA ASN A 46 16.42 -14.56 -1.12
C ASN A 46 16.43 -14.37 -2.64
N GLU A 47 17.21 -13.40 -3.12
CA GLU A 47 17.46 -13.19 -4.56
C GLU A 47 18.09 -14.43 -5.22
N ASP A 48 18.63 -15.36 -4.41
CA ASP A 48 19.18 -16.66 -4.82
C ASP A 48 18.11 -17.73 -5.11
N GLU A 49 16.81 -17.45 -4.92
CA GLU A 49 15.73 -18.42 -5.11
C GLU A 49 15.10 -18.40 -6.53
N TYR A 50 15.82 -17.88 -7.54
CA TYR A 50 15.40 -17.86 -8.95
C TYR A 50 16.41 -18.49 -9.93
#